data_AF-A0A2P4Q5U4-F1
#
_entry.id   AF-A0A2P4Q5U4-F1
#
_cell.length_a   1.000
_cell.length_b   1.000
_cell.length_c   1.000
_cell.angle_alpha   90.00
_cell.angle_beta   90.00
_cell.angle_gamma   90.00
#
_symmetry.space_group_name_H-M   'P 1'
#
loop_
_entity.id
_entity.type
_entity.pdbx_description
1 polymer ?
#
loop_
_entity_poly.entity_id
_entity_poly.type
_entity_poly.pdbx_seq_one_letter_code
_entity_poly.pdbx_strand_id
1 'polypeptide(L)' 'MIVEWIPYNDLQNIKYLTKGGFSEIYTANWINGCYNGWNSKKQQLIRSRAIKIILKSLENVESANQSWFEE' A
#
# COMPACT_ATOMS: atom_id res chain seq x y z
N MET A 1 -10.80 -6.29 -7.38
CA MET A 1 -9.67 -5.62 -6.71
C MET A 1 -8.45 -5.82 -7.59
N ILE A 2 -7.75 -4.74 -7.93
CA ILE A 2 -6.56 -4.79 -8.80
C ILE A 2 -5.33 -4.74 -7.89
N VAL A 3 -4.47 -5.74 -7.98
CA VAL A 3 -3.17 -5.74 -7.30
C VAL A 3 -2.21 -4.92 -8.16
N GLU A 4 -1.51 -3.99 -7.52
CA GLU A 4 -0.68 -3.00 -8.20
C GLU A 4 0.63 -2.80 -7.44
N TRP A 5 1.74 -2.68 -8.17
CA TRP A 5 3.01 -2.26 -7.60
C TRP A 5 3.09 -0.73 -7.52
N ILE A 6 3.40 -0.20 -6.33
CA ILE A 6 3.37 1.24 -6.05
C ILE A 6 4.81 1.74 -5.90
N PRO A 7 5.28 2.67 -6.75
CA PRO A 7 6.57 3.32 -6.54
C PRO A 7 6.59 4.06 -5.20
N TYR A 8 7.65 3.86 -4.41
CA TYR A 8 7.76 4.51 -3.09
C TYR A 8 7.70 6.05 -3.18
N ASN A 9 8.20 6.63 -4.28
CA ASN A 9 8.16 8.08 -4.52
C ASN A 9 6.74 8.65 -4.73
N ASP A 10 5.75 7.81 -5.00
CA ASP A 10 4.34 8.21 -5.10
C ASP A 10 3.66 8.31 -3.71
N LEU A 11 4.40 7.98 -2.65
CA LEU A 11 3.95 8.03 -1.27
C LEU A 11 4.50 9.29 -0.59
N GLN A 12 3.60 10.10 -0.03
CA GLN A 12 3.93 11.33 0.67
C GLN A 12 3.43 11.30 2.11
N ASN A 13 3.99 12.16 2.95
CA ASN A 13 3.59 12.30 4.37
C ASN A 13 3.58 10.96 5.12
N ILE A 14 4.60 10.12 4.87
CA ILE A 14 4.76 8.84 5.56
C ILE A 14 5.03 9.13 7.04
N LYS A 15 4.17 8.63 7.92
CA LYS A 15 4.24 8.83 9.37
C LYS A 15 4.06 7.51 10.08
N TYR A 16 4.95 7.22 11.02
CA TYR A 16 4.81 6.08 11.92
C TYR A 16 3.47 6.16 12.66
N LEU A 17 2.76 5.04 12.74
CA LEU A 17 1.50 4.91 13.46
C LEU A 17 1.68 4.05 14.70
N THR A 18 2.19 2.83 14.55
CA THR A 18 2.39 1.87 15.65
C THR A 18 3.28 0.71 15.21
N LYS A 19 3.71 -0.12 16.16
CA LYS A 19 4.30 -1.44 15.91
C LYS A 19 3.33 -2.50 16.42
N GLY A 20 3.08 -3.53 15.62
CA GLY A 20 2.24 -4.65 15.99
C GLY A 20 2.81 -5.91 15.37
N GLY A 21 2.85 -7.00 16.13
CA GLY A 21 3.38 -8.25 15.63
C GLY A 21 4.81 -8.11 15.10
N PHE A 22 5.03 -8.58 13.87
CA PHE A 22 6.32 -8.49 13.15
C PHE A 22 6.42 -7.30 12.19
N SER A 23 5.66 -6.23 12.40
CA SER A 23 5.61 -5.12 11.45
C SER A 23 5.48 -3.76 12.12
N GLU A 24 6.10 -2.78 11.50
CA GLU A 24 5.80 -1.39 11.77
C GLU A 24 4.72 -0.92 10.81
N ILE A 25 3.77 -0.18 11.34
CA ILE A 25 2.61 0.32 10.61
C ILE A 25 2.78 1.82 10.48
N TYR A 26 2.59 2.31 9.27
CA TYR A 26 2.68 3.71 8.90
C TYR A 26 1.39 4.16 8.22
N THR A 27 1.12 5.46 8.30
CA THR A 27 0.14 6.13 7.43
C THR A 27 0.87 6.88 6.33
N ALA A 28 0.27 6.95 5.15
CA ALA A 28 0.81 7.75 4.05
C ALA A 28 -0.31 8.27 3.15
N ASN A 29 0.00 9.26 2.32
CA ASN A 29 -0.82 9.69 1.20
C ASN A 29 -0.27 9.08 -0.09
N TRP A 30 -1.06 8.30 -0.81
CA TRP A 30 -0.72 7.84 -2.15
C TRP A 30 -1.30 8.82 -3.16
N ILE A 31 -0.44 9.61 -3.82
CA ILE A 31 -0.86 10.78 -4.62
C ILE A 31 -1.60 10.39 -5.90
N ASN A 32 -1.25 9.24 -6.48
CA ASN A 32 -1.84 8.76 -7.74
C ASN A 32 -3.13 7.96 -7.53
N GLY A 33 -3.41 7.54 -6.29
CA GLY A 33 -4.60 6.75 -5.97
C GLY A 33 -4.61 5.35 -6.58
N CYS A 34 -5.48 4.49 -6.07
CA CYS A 34 -5.66 3.14 -6.60
C CYS A 34 -6.49 3.14 -7.89
N TYR A 35 -6.31 2.11 -8.72
CA TYR A 35 -7.28 1.82 -9.78
C TYR A 35 -8.64 1.44 -9.18
N ASN A 36 -9.70 2.08 -9.65
CA ASN A 36 -11.07 1.88 -9.17
C ASN A 36 -12.06 1.45 -10.26
N GLY A 37 -11.61 1.27 -11.50
CA GLY A 37 -12.47 0.86 -12.59
C GLY A 37 -11.77 0.71 -13.92
N TRP A 38 -12.54 0.26 -14.91
CA TRP A 38 -12.11 0.09 -16.30
C TRP A 38 -12.98 0.95 -17.21
N ASN A 39 -12.35 1.73 -18.08
CA ASN A 39 -13.04 2.46 -19.13
C ASN A 39 -13.01 1.65 -20.44
N SER A 40 -14.11 1.00 -20.79
CA SER A 40 -14.20 0.17 -22.00
C SER A 40 -14.08 0.96 -23.30
N LYS A 41 -14.46 2.24 -23.32
CA LYS A 41 -14.33 3.08 -24.53
C LYS A 41 -12.88 3.47 -24.80
N LYS A 42 -12.14 3.80 -23.73
CA LYS A 42 -10.73 4.20 -23.82
C LYS A 42 -9.76 3.04 -23.68
N GLN A 43 -10.26 1.84 -23.38
CA GLN A 43 -9.46 0.64 -23.13
C GLN A 43 -8.35 0.89 -22.10
N GLN A 44 -8.69 1.58 -21.00
CA GLN A 44 -7.73 1.97 -19.97
C GLN A 44 -8.32 1.86 -18.56
N LEU A 45 -7.45 1.64 -17.57
CA LEU A 45 -7.83 1.69 -16.17
C LEU A 45 -8.06 3.13 -15.71
N ILE A 46 -8.99 3.29 -14.78
CA ILE A 46 -9.32 4.57 -14.15
C ILE A 46 -8.69 4.59 -12.76
N ARG A 47 -7.90 5.63 -12.48
CA ARG A 47 -7.36 5.88 -11.14
C ARG A 47 -8.29 6.75 -10.32
N SER A 48 -8.30 6.48 -9.02
CA SER A 48 -8.83 7.38 -8.00
C SER A 48 -7.96 8.63 -7.87
N ARG A 49 -8.43 9.62 -7.12
CA ARG A 49 -7.58 10.73 -6.66
C ARG A 49 -6.67 10.25 -5.54
N ALA A 50 -5.83 11.16 -5.02
CA ALA A 50 -5.00 10.89 -3.86
C ALA A 50 -5.82 10.29 -2.70
N ILE A 51 -5.31 9.21 -2.12
CA ILE A 51 -5.94 8.50 -1.00
C ILE A 51 -4.99 8.37 0.18
N LYS A 52 -5.55 8.33 1.38
CA LYS A 52 -4.81 7.94 2.58
C LYS A 52 -4.72 6.43 2.67
N ILE A 53 -3.55 5.90 2.93
CA ILE A 53 -3.28 4.46 3.00
C ILE A 53 -2.57 4.08 4.30
N ILE A 54 -2.60 2.78 4.59
CA ILE A 54 -1.77 2.14 5.59
C ILE A 54 -0.63 1.41 4.87
N LEU A 55 0.59 1.59 5.37
CA LEU A 55 1.77 0.82 4.96
C LEU A 55 2.16 -0.10 6.12
N LYS A 56 2.18 -1.42 5.88
CA LYS A 56 2.74 -2.40 6.82
C LYS A 56 4.14 -2.76 6.30
N SER A 57 5.20 -2.38 7.02
CA SER A 57 6.57 -2.76 6.65
C SER A 57 6.88 -4.16 7.17
N LEU A 58 7.61 -4.94 6.39
CA LEU A 58 8.17 -6.21 6.81
C LEU A 58 9.50 -5.94 7.52
N GLU A 59 9.59 -6.30 8.81
CA GLU A 59 10.89 -6.35 9.49
C GLU A 59 11.71 -7.53 8.93
N ASN A 60 13.04 -7.48 9.07
CA ASN A 60 14.00 -8.35 8.37
C ASN A 60 13.53 -9.82 8.24
N VAL A 61 13.56 -10.35 7.01
CA VAL A 61 12.84 -11.59 6.60
C VAL A 61 13.26 -12.84 7.38
N GLU A 62 14.42 -12.81 8.04
CA GLU A 62 14.89 -13.89 8.92
C GLU A 62 13.99 -14.12 10.15
N SER A 63 13.34 -13.07 10.68
CA SER A 63 12.36 -13.19 11.77
C SER A 63 10.91 -13.27 11.29
N ALA A 64 10.62 -12.83 10.06
CA ALA A 64 9.31 -12.91 9.42
C ALA A 64 9.08 -14.30 8.78
N ASN A 65 9.17 -15.35 9.59
CA ASN A 65 8.69 -16.68 9.24
C ASN A 65 7.17 -16.61 8.90
N GLN A 66 6.61 -17.68 8.31
CA GLN A 66 5.23 -17.93 7.89
C GLN A 66 4.13 -17.28 8.75
N SER A 67 4.37 -17.10 10.06
CA SER A 67 3.51 -16.37 10.98
C SER A 67 3.13 -14.95 10.54
N TRP A 68 3.91 -14.28 9.67
CA TRP A 68 3.52 -12.96 9.14
C TRP A 68 2.21 -12.98 8.33
N PHE A 69 1.97 -14.07 7.57
CA PHE A 69 0.72 -14.22 6.80
C PHE A 69 -0.47 -14.63 7.67
N GLU A 70 -0.20 -15.12 8.88
CA GLU A 70 -1.19 -15.69 9.80
C GLU A 70 -1.69 -14.67 10.85
N GLU A 71 -1.08 -13.48 10.91
CA GLU A 71 -1.54 -12.32 11.71
C GLU A 71 -2.81 -11.64 11.19
#